data_AF-A0A1D7YEA7-F1
#
_entry.id   AF-A0A1D7YEA7-F1
#
_cell.length_a   1.000
_cell.length_b   1.000
_cell.length_c   1.000
_cell.angle_alpha   90.00
_cell.angle_beta   90.00
_cell.angle_gamma   90.00
#
_symmetry.space_group_name_H-M   'P 1'
#
loop_
_entity.id
_entity.type
_entity.pdbx_description
1 polymer ?
#
loop_
_entity_poly.entity_id
_entity_poly.type
_entity_poly.pdbx_seq_one_letter_code
_entity_poly.pdbx_strand_id
1 'polypeptide(L)'
;MSQGDEAETGGTGAGTEYEDAPDARLAELLRSPTATAYPALQELRRRHHPAVLAYARLCAASESAARRLAAEALTTAARETARGVDPAVPLRHRLLLLAVRLAAGWAHDERSAGVDPGMLLVLNASGLPDGPTPPLLPAFRSLPSRAQGLIWYGVVEEEPQERTAAFLGLSRADVAYGTPQALKALAQACLRERLAASEDPRCADFRRLIEEAVRPDGPRYSADLDAHMAHCPHCTAAFEELRALRDTPRQTLAEGLLPWNGAAYLRGEEPAAAPAPPAARTAWPPRRPVLLASAALGVALTPLLVFLLTPAHPDDQQPTAATPTPPPVTVTATVSVTPSPSPTPSPTKSPSNSPSPTPASARPSTHPPHTRRPTPEPTPSFAPPGTSFAQVVNLATGRCLDIRDGDLSPGNDVVTAPCSSADTQRWRFDTYLGVLRSGADDRFCLDSRGSTDRGVGIWECDSVYGDNGENVRFTIGPDGTIRPDIAIETAVTPDGRYGVSLQPLDGSRAQRWRAGAG
;
A
#
# COMPACT_ATOMS: atom_id res chain seq x y z
N MET A 1 -22.13 -17.24 55.82
CA MET A 1 -20.65 -17.32 55.85
C MET A 1 -20.26 -18.30 54.75
N SER A 2 -19.46 -17.99 53.73
CA SER A 2 -18.82 -16.76 53.27
C SER A 2 -18.51 -16.98 51.78
N GLN A 3 -18.66 -15.92 50.99
CA GLN A 3 -17.88 -15.52 49.81
C GLN A 3 -17.51 -16.58 48.74
N GLY A 4 -18.08 -16.40 47.55
CA GLY A 4 -17.37 -16.63 46.28
C GLY A 4 -17.25 -15.28 45.57
N ASP A 5 -16.04 -14.72 45.57
CA ASP A 5 -15.64 -13.62 44.67
C ASP A 5 -15.41 -14.21 43.28
N GLU A 6 -16.30 -13.90 42.33
CA GLU A 6 -15.99 -14.08 40.91
C GLU A 6 -15.34 -12.79 40.40
N ALA A 7 -14.03 -12.87 40.22
CA ALA A 7 -13.24 -11.85 39.54
C ALA A 7 -13.58 -11.87 38.04
N GLU A 8 -14.25 -10.81 37.57
CA GLU A 8 -14.47 -10.51 36.16
C GLU A 8 -13.13 -10.44 35.40
N THR A 9 -12.94 -11.38 34.47
CA THR A 9 -11.85 -11.39 33.51
C THR A 9 -12.09 -10.36 32.42
N GLY A 10 -11.67 -9.12 32.66
CA GLY A 10 -11.56 -8.06 31.64
C GLY A 10 -10.27 -8.21 30.82
N GLY A 11 -10.31 -8.98 29.73
CA GLY A 11 -9.13 -9.22 28.89
C GLY A 11 -9.37 -9.32 27.38
N THR A 12 -10.60 -9.13 26.90
CA THR A 12 -10.97 -9.44 25.50
C THR A 12 -11.50 -8.24 24.69
N GLY A 13 -11.52 -7.04 25.26
CA GLY A 13 -12.31 -5.91 24.70
C GLY A 13 -11.64 -5.06 23.62
N ALA A 14 -10.31 -5.01 23.56
CA ALA A 14 -9.62 -4.04 22.69
C ALA A 14 -9.64 -4.44 21.20
N GLY A 15 -9.62 -5.73 20.87
CA GLY A 15 -9.65 -6.20 19.47
C GLY A 15 -10.99 -5.98 18.78
N THR A 16 -12.09 -6.20 19.52
CA THR A 16 -13.46 -6.01 19.02
C THR A 16 -13.80 -4.53 18.83
N GLU A 17 -13.23 -3.64 19.63
CA GLU A 17 -13.51 -2.19 19.54
C GLU A 17 -13.15 -1.59 18.17
N TYR A 18 -12.01 -1.97 17.60
CA TYR A 18 -11.61 -1.49 16.27
C TYR A 18 -12.34 -2.24 15.16
N GLU A 19 -12.56 -3.55 15.31
CA GLU A 19 -13.20 -4.38 14.28
C GLU A 19 -14.66 -3.96 14.02
N ASP A 20 -15.37 -3.50 15.05
CA ASP A 20 -16.76 -3.04 14.93
C ASP A 20 -16.88 -1.53 14.63
N ALA A 21 -15.79 -0.77 14.71
CA ALA A 21 -15.81 0.68 14.49
C ALA A 21 -16.03 1.03 13.00
N PRO A 22 -16.81 2.08 12.69
CA PRO A 22 -16.99 2.56 11.32
C PRO A 22 -15.71 3.21 10.78
N ASP A 23 -15.55 3.23 9.45
CA ASP A 23 -14.34 3.74 8.79
C ASP A 23 -14.05 5.19 9.17
N ALA A 24 -15.11 6.01 9.34
CA ALA A 24 -14.97 7.41 9.76
C ALA A 24 -14.36 7.54 11.17
N ARG A 25 -14.73 6.64 12.08
CA ARG A 25 -14.16 6.61 13.44
C ARG A 25 -12.73 6.12 13.42
N LEU A 26 -12.44 5.06 12.66
CA LEU A 26 -11.07 4.56 12.50
C LEU A 26 -10.15 5.62 11.87
N ALA A 27 -10.64 6.37 10.88
CA ALA A 27 -9.92 7.48 10.27
C ALA A 27 -9.65 8.62 11.28
N GLU A 28 -10.62 8.95 12.14
CA GLU A 28 -10.43 9.94 13.21
C GLU A 28 -9.32 9.53 14.19
N LEU A 29 -9.27 8.25 14.56
CA LEU A 29 -8.25 7.70 15.46
C LEU A 29 -6.83 7.77 14.90
N LEU A 30 -6.65 7.97 13.58
CA LEU A 30 -5.33 8.20 12.99
C LEU A 30 -4.68 9.52 13.43
N ARG A 31 -5.46 10.45 14.01
CA ARG A 31 -4.95 11.72 14.57
C ARG A 31 -4.52 11.59 16.04
N SER A 32 -4.78 10.43 16.66
CA SER A 32 -4.42 10.13 18.05
C SER A 32 -2.96 9.68 18.18
N PRO A 33 -2.42 9.58 19.41
CA PRO A 33 -1.09 8.99 19.64
C PRO A 33 -0.96 7.59 19.05
N THR A 34 0.27 7.19 18.74
CA THR A 34 0.60 5.97 17.98
C THR A 34 -0.06 4.70 18.53
N ALA A 35 -0.15 4.55 19.85
CA ALA A 35 -0.77 3.38 20.50
C ALA A 35 -2.24 3.19 20.09
N THR A 36 -2.95 4.27 19.76
CA THR A 36 -4.35 4.25 19.31
C THR A 36 -4.46 4.30 17.78
N ALA A 37 -3.61 5.11 17.13
CA ALA A 37 -3.62 5.24 15.68
C ALA A 37 -3.24 3.94 14.96
N TYR A 38 -2.32 3.16 15.54
CA TYR A 38 -1.77 1.99 14.88
C TYR A 38 -2.78 0.82 14.75
N PRO A 39 -3.51 0.40 15.80
CA PRO A 39 -4.58 -0.60 15.64
C PRO A 39 -5.69 -0.14 14.68
N ALA A 40 -6.06 1.14 14.73
CA ALA A 40 -7.05 1.70 13.81
C ALA A 40 -6.58 1.64 12.35
N LEU A 41 -5.30 1.98 12.12
CA LEU A 41 -4.69 1.85 10.80
C LEU A 41 -4.64 0.39 10.34
N GLN A 42 -4.29 -0.56 11.20
CA GLN A 42 -4.30 -1.99 10.85
C GLN A 42 -5.67 -2.44 10.38
N GLU A 43 -6.73 -2.01 11.04
CA GLU A 43 -8.10 -2.40 10.68
C GLU A 43 -8.54 -1.81 9.34
N LEU A 44 -8.33 -0.50 9.10
CA LEU A 44 -8.59 0.13 7.80
C LEU A 44 -7.86 -0.61 6.67
N ARG A 45 -6.62 -0.99 6.95
CA ARG A 45 -5.78 -1.75 6.04
C ARG A 45 -6.25 -3.16 5.80
N ARG A 46 -6.76 -3.86 6.83
CA ARG A 46 -7.35 -5.19 6.70
C ARG A 46 -8.59 -5.14 5.79
N ARG A 47 -9.45 -4.13 5.99
CA ARG A 47 -10.71 -3.93 5.25
C ARG A 47 -10.52 -3.55 3.78
N HIS A 48 -9.56 -2.67 3.48
CA HIS A 48 -9.50 -2.05 2.15
C HIS A 48 -8.32 -2.50 1.29
N HIS A 49 -7.26 -3.07 1.87
CA HIS A 49 -6.08 -3.49 1.08
C HIS A 49 -6.42 -4.46 -0.08
N PRO A 50 -7.29 -5.47 0.07
CA PRO A 50 -7.61 -6.36 -1.04
C PRO A 50 -8.15 -5.62 -2.28
N ALA A 51 -9.09 -4.69 -2.09
CA ALA A 51 -9.67 -3.89 -3.17
C ALA A 51 -8.64 -2.91 -3.78
N VAL A 52 -7.84 -2.25 -2.93
CA VAL A 52 -6.78 -1.35 -3.40
C VAL A 52 -5.72 -2.10 -4.21
N LEU A 53 -5.31 -3.30 -3.77
CA LEU A 53 -4.37 -4.12 -4.51
C LEU A 53 -4.96 -4.62 -5.84
N ALA A 54 -6.24 -5.02 -5.85
CA ALA A 54 -6.92 -5.40 -7.08
C ALA A 54 -6.94 -4.26 -8.10
N TYR A 55 -7.22 -3.04 -7.66
CA TYR A 55 -7.19 -1.87 -8.54
C TYR A 55 -5.77 -1.47 -8.95
N ALA A 56 -4.80 -1.55 -8.03
CA ALA A 56 -3.39 -1.26 -8.33
C ALA A 56 -2.81 -2.19 -9.39
N ARG A 57 -3.28 -3.45 -9.49
CA ARG A 57 -2.90 -4.37 -10.58
C ARG A 57 -3.35 -3.89 -11.96
N LEU A 58 -4.42 -3.10 -12.05
CA LEU A 58 -4.84 -2.49 -13.30
C LEU A 58 -3.98 -1.27 -13.68
N CYS A 59 -3.29 -0.69 -12.70
CA CYS A 59 -2.46 0.51 -12.87
C CYS A 59 -0.97 0.19 -13.04
N ALA A 60 -0.54 -1.04 -12.77
CA ALA A 60 0.87 -1.42 -12.67
C ALA A 60 1.27 -2.50 -13.70
N ALA A 61 2.51 -2.43 -14.18
CA ALA A 61 3.06 -3.38 -15.15
C ALA A 61 3.42 -4.76 -14.55
N SER A 62 3.48 -4.86 -13.21
CA SER A 62 3.85 -6.10 -12.53
C SER A 62 3.20 -6.19 -11.15
N GLU A 63 3.15 -7.40 -10.61
CA GLU A 63 2.60 -7.67 -9.28
C GLU A 63 3.40 -6.99 -8.16
N SER A 64 4.72 -6.89 -8.27
CA SER A 64 5.55 -6.18 -7.29
C SER A 64 5.31 -4.67 -7.31
N ALA A 65 5.18 -4.09 -8.51
CA ALA A 65 4.79 -2.70 -8.70
C ALA A 65 3.37 -2.43 -8.14
N ALA A 66 2.40 -3.33 -8.39
CA ALA A 66 1.05 -3.23 -7.85
C ALA A 66 1.02 -3.20 -6.31
N ARG A 67 1.80 -4.07 -5.66
CA ARG A 67 1.90 -4.09 -4.19
C ARG A 67 2.52 -2.82 -3.64
N ARG A 68 3.60 -2.32 -4.26
CA ARG A 68 4.21 -1.03 -3.87
C ARG A 68 3.22 0.12 -4.01
N LEU A 69 2.51 0.18 -5.14
CA LEU A 69 1.51 1.23 -5.40
C LEU A 69 0.36 1.19 -4.37
N ALA A 70 -0.15 0.00 -4.07
CA ALA A 70 -1.21 -0.17 -3.06
C ALA A 70 -0.74 0.22 -1.65
N ALA A 71 0.50 -0.15 -1.28
CA ALA A 71 1.10 0.24 -0.02
C ALA A 71 1.28 1.76 0.08
N GLU A 72 1.85 2.39 -0.96
CA GLU A 72 2.07 3.85 -1.04
C GLU A 72 0.74 4.61 -0.97
N ALA A 73 -0.32 4.11 -1.62
CA ALA A 73 -1.67 4.70 -1.54
C ALA A 73 -2.24 4.66 -0.13
N LEU A 74 -2.20 3.51 0.55
CA LEU A 74 -2.69 3.37 1.93
C LEU A 74 -1.90 4.26 2.89
N THR A 75 -0.58 4.28 2.76
CA THR A 75 0.31 5.10 3.58
C THR A 75 0.06 6.58 3.36
N THR A 76 -0.03 7.02 2.10
CA THR A 76 -0.26 8.42 1.77
C THR A 76 -1.61 8.87 2.30
N ALA A 77 -2.67 8.07 2.12
CA ALA A 77 -3.99 8.37 2.69
C ALA A 77 -3.96 8.45 4.23
N ALA A 78 -3.24 7.55 4.90
CA ALA A 78 -3.10 7.58 6.36
C ALA A 78 -2.38 8.84 6.84
N ARG A 79 -1.28 9.23 6.19
CA ARG A 79 -0.53 10.47 6.50
C ARG A 79 -1.37 11.72 6.27
N GLU A 80 -2.09 11.79 5.15
CA GLU A 80 -3.00 12.89 4.87
C GLU A 80 -4.11 12.99 5.93
N THR A 81 -4.69 11.86 6.33
CA THR A 81 -5.74 11.82 7.35
C THR A 81 -5.22 12.23 8.73
N ALA A 82 -4.03 11.76 9.12
CA ALA A 82 -3.36 12.14 10.37
C ALA A 82 -3.06 13.65 10.42
N ARG A 83 -2.80 14.28 9.26
CA ARG A 83 -2.65 15.74 9.12
C ARG A 83 -3.97 16.52 9.11
N GLY A 84 -5.11 15.85 9.25
CA GLY A 84 -6.43 16.48 9.26
C GLY A 84 -7.03 16.72 7.87
N VAL A 85 -6.52 16.06 6.82
CA VAL A 85 -7.12 16.14 5.48
C VAL A 85 -8.31 15.20 5.38
N ASP A 86 -9.51 15.78 5.49
CA ASP A 86 -10.76 15.03 5.41
C ASP A 86 -11.08 14.61 3.96
N PRO A 87 -11.46 13.33 3.74
CA PRO A 87 -11.78 12.84 2.41
C PRO A 87 -13.12 13.39 1.90
N ALA A 88 -13.14 13.85 0.64
CA ALA A 88 -14.38 14.28 -0.03
C ALA A 88 -15.22 13.11 -0.59
N VAL A 89 -14.75 11.87 -0.44
CA VAL A 89 -15.36 10.63 -0.96
C VAL A 89 -15.14 9.48 0.03
N PRO A 90 -15.86 8.34 -0.07
CA PRO A 90 -15.66 7.18 0.80
C PRO A 90 -14.22 6.67 0.80
N LEU A 91 -13.78 6.08 1.91
CA LEU A 91 -12.37 5.73 2.13
C LEU A 91 -11.80 4.84 1.03
N ARG A 92 -12.51 3.76 0.67
CA ARG A 92 -12.05 2.88 -0.41
C ARG A 92 -11.96 3.63 -1.74
N HIS A 93 -12.98 4.41 -2.12
CA HIS A 93 -12.92 5.24 -3.34
C HIS A 93 -11.71 6.18 -3.34
N ARG A 94 -11.44 6.87 -2.23
CA ARG A 94 -10.26 7.74 -2.09
C ARG A 94 -8.97 6.98 -2.34
N LEU A 95 -8.82 5.78 -1.79
CA LEU A 95 -7.61 4.96 -1.97
C LEU A 95 -7.40 4.56 -3.43
N LEU A 96 -8.47 4.25 -4.16
CA LEU A 96 -8.39 3.92 -5.58
C LEU A 96 -8.03 5.15 -6.44
N LEU A 97 -8.63 6.31 -6.15
CA LEU A 97 -8.25 7.58 -6.80
C LEU A 97 -6.77 7.92 -6.53
N LEU A 98 -6.31 7.70 -5.31
CA LEU A 98 -4.93 7.96 -4.91
C LEU A 98 -3.94 7.01 -5.59
N ALA A 99 -4.30 5.73 -5.79
CA ALA A 99 -3.47 4.80 -6.55
C ALA A 99 -3.23 5.28 -7.99
N VAL A 100 -4.24 5.85 -8.66
CA VAL A 100 -4.07 6.44 -10.00
C VAL A 100 -3.17 7.67 -9.94
N ARG A 101 -3.39 8.57 -8.98
CA ARG A 101 -2.55 9.77 -8.82
C ARG A 101 -1.08 9.42 -8.58
N LEU A 102 -0.81 8.42 -7.74
CA LEU A 102 0.55 7.94 -7.50
C LEU A 102 1.16 7.29 -8.75
N ALA A 103 0.39 6.50 -9.49
CA ALA A 103 0.85 5.94 -10.77
C ALA A 103 1.12 7.04 -11.80
N ALA A 104 0.34 8.14 -11.80
CA ALA A 104 0.63 9.32 -12.61
C ALA A 104 1.95 9.98 -12.18
N GLY A 105 2.24 10.05 -10.88
CA GLY A 105 3.55 10.49 -10.37
C GLY A 105 4.69 9.58 -10.87
N TRP A 106 4.52 8.25 -10.77
CA TRP A 106 5.52 7.28 -11.24
C TRP A 106 5.77 7.40 -12.75
N ALA A 107 4.74 7.73 -13.54
CA ALA A 107 4.87 7.90 -14.99
C ALA A 107 5.89 8.99 -15.40
N HIS A 108 6.17 9.95 -14.50
CA HIS A 108 7.06 11.08 -14.75
C HIS A 108 8.45 10.93 -14.08
N ASP A 109 8.73 9.80 -13.42
CA ASP A 109 10.02 9.54 -12.78
C ASP A 109 10.63 8.18 -13.16
N GLU A 110 11.71 7.79 -12.48
CA GLU A 110 12.44 6.54 -12.73
C GLU A 110 11.57 5.27 -12.52
N ARG A 111 10.41 5.40 -11.85
CA ARG A 111 9.47 4.31 -11.59
C ARG A 111 8.47 4.09 -12.73
N SER A 112 8.55 4.85 -13.82
CA SER A 112 7.64 4.75 -14.97
C SER A 112 7.50 3.33 -15.52
N ALA A 113 8.59 2.54 -15.54
CA ALA A 113 8.57 1.13 -15.95
C ALA A 113 7.65 0.23 -15.09
N GLY A 114 7.23 0.69 -13.90
CA GLY A 114 6.30 0.01 -13.01
C GLY A 114 4.82 0.27 -13.31
N VAL A 115 4.48 1.21 -14.18
CA VAL A 115 3.10 1.60 -14.51
C VAL A 115 2.59 0.80 -15.71
N ASP A 116 1.30 0.46 -15.72
CA ASP A 116 0.67 -0.25 -16.84
C ASP A 116 0.92 0.49 -18.18
N PRO A 117 1.35 -0.20 -19.26
CA PRO A 117 1.69 0.46 -20.52
C PRO A 117 0.52 1.23 -21.16
N GLY A 118 -0.70 0.72 -21.04
CA GLY A 118 -1.90 1.40 -21.54
C GLY A 118 -2.18 2.67 -20.75
N MET A 119 -2.03 2.61 -19.43
CA MET A 119 -2.16 3.76 -18.55
C MET A 119 -1.09 4.83 -18.83
N LEU A 120 0.18 4.43 -18.98
CA LEU A 120 1.27 5.33 -19.36
C LEU A 120 0.97 6.09 -20.65
N LEU A 121 0.45 5.39 -21.66
CA LEU A 121 0.08 6.02 -22.93
C LEU A 121 -0.97 7.11 -22.74
N VAL A 122 -2.02 6.84 -21.96
CA VAL A 122 -3.10 7.79 -21.69
C VAL A 122 -2.62 8.98 -20.85
N LEU A 123 -1.82 8.73 -19.81
CA LEU A 123 -1.27 9.78 -18.97
C LEU A 123 -0.39 10.74 -19.78
N ASN A 124 0.53 10.20 -20.58
CA ASN A 124 1.41 10.98 -21.44
C ASN A 124 0.65 11.76 -22.52
N ALA A 125 -0.43 11.19 -23.06
CA ALA A 125 -1.27 11.88 -24.04
C ALA A 125 -2.15 12.98 -23.44
N SER A 126 -2.59 12.82 -22.19
CA SER A 126 -3.50 13.76 -21.52
C SER A 126 -2.81 15.03 -21.03
N GLY A 127 -1.50 14.97 -20.72
CA GLY A 127 -0.76 16.08 -20.13
C GLY A 127 -1.26 16.55 -18.76
N LEU A 128 -2.16 15.78 -18.12
CA LEU A 128 -2.72 16.09 -16.81
C LEU A 128 -1.87 15.45 -15.70
N PRO A 129 -1.30 16.23 -14.77
CA PRO A 129 -0.40 15.71 -13.74
C PRO A 129 -1.07 14.72 -12.78
N ASP A 130 -2.37 14.90 -12.51
CA ASP A 130 -3.16 14.03 -11.62
C ASP A 130 -3.97 12.95 -12.37
N GLY A 131 -3.80 12.85 -13.70
CA GLY A 131 -4.61 12.00 -14.57
C GLY A 131 -6.00 12.57 -14.90
N PRO A 132 -6.81 11.84 -15.69
CA PRO A 132 -8.14 12.30 -16.10
C PRO A 132 -9.11 12.34 -14.91
N THR A 133 -9.90 13.42 -14.82
CA THR A 133 -10.97 13.52 -13.80
C THR A 133 -12.19 12.69 -14.24
N PRO A 134 -12.67 11.75 -13.41
CA PRO A 134 -13.85 10.95 -13.75
C PRO A 134 -15.11 11.83 -13.91
N PRO A 135 -15.94 11.59 -14.94
CA PRO A 135 -17.02 12.50 -15.32
C PRO A 135 -18.15 12.61 -14.29
N LEU A 136 -18.39 11.57 -13.49
CA LEU A 136 -19.44 11.59 -12.45
C LEU A 136 -18.92 12.10 -11.09
N LEU A 137 -17.60 12.30 -10.95
CA LEU A 137 -16.98 12.64 -9.68
C LEU A 137 -17.47 13.99 -9.09
N PRO A 138 -17.67 15.06 -9.87
CA PRO A 138 -18.20 16.32 -9.33
C PRO A 138 -19.61 16.16 -8.73
N ALA A 139 -20.53 15.54 -9.49
CA ALA A 139 -21.89 15.27 -9.03
C ALA A 139 -21.89 14.36 -7.78
N PHE A 140 -21.05 13.34 -7.76
CA PHE A 140 -20.90 12.44 -6.61
C PHE A 140 -20.39 13.16 -5.36
N ARG A 141 -19.38 14.03 -5.49
CA ARG A 141 -18.85 14.84 -4.38
C ARG A 141 -19.86 15.85 -3.83
N SER A 142 -20.84 16.28 -4.63
CA SER A 142 -21.91 17.18 -4.18
C SER A 142 -22.91 16.51 -3.21
N LEU A 143 -22.93 15.18 -3.15
CA LEU A 143 -23.83 14.43 -2.27
C LEU A 143 -23.33 14.41 -0.82
N PRO A 144 -24.22 14.26 0.18
CA PRO A 144 -23.81 13.99 1.56
C PRO A 144 -22.97 12.72 1.67
N SER A 145 -21.99 12.68 2.58
CA SER A 145 -21.08 11.54 2.77
C SER A 145 -21.79 10.20 2.98
N ARG A 146 -22.95 10.21 3.68
CA ARG A 146 -23.81 9.03 3.83
C ARG A 146 -24.28 8.47 2.48
N ALA A 147 -24.75 9.33 1.57
CA ALA A 147 -25.23 8.91 0.26
C ALA A 147 -24.07 8.41 -0.62
N GLN A 148 -22.92 9.09 -0.59
CA GLN A 148 -21.71 8.66 -1.28
C GLN A 148 -21.29 7.25 -0.84
N GLY A 149 -21.27 7.00 0.47
CA GLY A 149 -20.92 5.70 1.05
C GLY A 149 -21.87 4.58 0.64
N LEU A 150 -23.19 4.84 0.65
CA LEU A 150 -24.20 3.86 0.23
C LEU A 150 -24.05 3.49 -1.25
N ILE A 151 -23.76 4.46 -2.11
CA ILE A 151 -23.52 4.23 -3.54
C ILE A 151 -22.22 3.43 -3.73
N TRP A 152 -21.14 3.86 -3.09
CA TRP A 152 -19.83 3.23 -3.28
C TRP A 152 -19.83 1.79 -2.78
N TYR A 153 -20.10 1.57 -1.50
CA TYR A 153 -20.03 0.24 -0.91
C TYR A 153 -21.21 -0.65 -1.32
N GLY A 154 -22.43 -0.09 -1.43
CA GLY A 154 -23.64 -0.87 -1.71
C GLY A 154 -23.92 -1.15 -3.18
N VAL A 155 -23.38 -0.34 -4.11
CA VAL A 155 -23.68 -0.48 -5.56
C VAL A 155 -22.43 -0.76 -6.37
N VAL A 156 -21.35 -0.01 -6.17
CA VAL A 156 -20.11 -0.21 -6.96
C VAL A 156 -19.38 -1.47 -6.50
N GLU A 157 -19.15 -1.56 -5.19
CA GLU A 157 -18.42 -2.67 -4.55
C GLU A 157 -19.30 -3.88 -4.23
N GLU A 158 -20.63 -3.75 -4.32
CA GLU A 158 -21.61 -4.80 -3.96
C GLU A 158 -21.34 -5.47 -2.61
N GLU A 159 -20.86 -4.71 -1.63
CA GLU A 159 -20.62 -5.24 -0.29
C GLU A 159 -21.94 -5.68 0.35
N PRO A 160 -21.96 -6.80 1.11
CA PRO A 160 -23.13 -7.22 1.86
C PRO A 160 -23.68 -6.07 2.72
N GLN A 161 -24.99 -6.02 2.91
CA GLN A 161 -25.64 -4.91 3.62
C GLN A 161 -25.09 -4.74 5.04
N GLU A 162 -24.75 -5.85 5.72
CA GLU A 162 -24.15 -5.87 7.05
C GLU A 162 -22.76 -5.22 7.05
N ARG A 163 -21.95 -5.49 6.03
CA ARG A 163 -20.61 -4.92 5.94
C ARG A 163 -20.64 -3.44 5.52
N THR A 164 -21.53 -3.10 4.60
CA THR A 164 -21.80 -1.69 4.24
C THR A 164 -22.26 -0.91 5.47
N ALA A 165 -23.16 -1.48 6.27
CA ALA A 165 -23.63 -0.90 7.52
C ALA A 165 -22.48 -0.68 8.52
N ALA A 166 -21.61 -1.67 8.70
CA ALA A 166 -20.43 -1.58 9.56
C ALA A 166 -19.47 -0.47 9.12
N PHE A 167 -19.10 -0.41 7.84
CA PHE A 167 -18.18 0.63 7.32
C PHE A 167 -18.74 2.04 7.51
N LEU A 168 -20.06 2.22 7.34
CA LEU A 168 -20.71 3.53 7.39
C LEU A 168 -21.26 3.91 8.77
N GLY A 169 -21.26 3.00 9.75
CA GLY A 169 -21.88 3.23 11.05
C GLY A 169 -23.41 3.37 10.97
N LEU A 170 -24.04 2.58 10.10
CA LEU A 170 -25.49 2.59 9.83
C LEU A 170 -26.14 1.29 10.28
N SER A 171 -27.48 1.24 10.32
CA SER A 171 -28.19 -0.04 10.43
C SER A 171 -28.34 -0.74 9.07
N ARG A 172 -28.60 -2.05 9.06
CA ARG A 172 -28.93 -2.77 7.81
C ARG A 172 -30.16 -2.17 7.10
N ALA A 173 -31.15 -1.73 7.86
CA ALA A 173 -32.35 -1.10 7.33
C ALA A 173 -32.01 0.24 6.66
N ASP A 174 -31.15 1.05 7.27
CA ASP A 174 -30.66 2.30 6.68
C ASP A 174 -29.97 2.09 5.33
N VAL A 175 -29.22 1.00 5.19
CA VAL A 175 -28.58 0.62 3.91
C VAL A 175 -29.66 0.22 2.89
N ALA A 176 -30.57 -0.67 3.26
CA ALA A 176 -31.59 -1.18 2.34
C ALA A 176 -32.50 -0.08 1.78
N TYR A 177 -32.95 0.86 2.63
CA TYR A 177 -33.81 1.96 2.21
C TYR A 177 -33.05 3.17 1.66
N GLY A 178 -31.81 3.39 2.12
CA GLY A 178 -31.00 4.54 1.74
C GLY A 178 -30.38 4.41 0.35
N THR A 179 -29.97 3.21 -0.08
CA THR A 179 -29.27 3.02 -1.36
C THR A 179 -30.08 3.47 -2.59
N PRO A 180 -31.38 3.10 -2.75
CA PRO A 180 -32.19 3.59 -3.86
C PRO A 180 -32.36 5.11 -3.85
N GLN A 181 -32.49 5.72 -2.67
CA GLN A 181 -32.61 7.17 -2.51
C GLN A 181 -31.30 7.88 -2.88
N ALA A 182 -30.16 7.32 -2.50
CA ALA A 182 -28.85 7.84 -2.85
C ALA A 182 -28.60 7.80 -4.37
N LEU A 183 -28.97 6.71 -5.04
CA LEU A 183 -28.90 6.62 -6.52
C LEU A 183 -29.77 7.67 -7.20
N LYS A 184 -31.00 7.89 -6.71
CA LYS A 184 -31.87 8.96 -7.22
C LYS A 184 -31.23 10.33 -7.01
N ALA A 185 -30.67 10.60 -5.83
CA ALA A 185 -30.00 11.87 -5.55
C ALA A 185 -28.78 12.09 -6.46
N LEU A 186 -28.00 11.04 -6.75
CA LEU A 186 -26.89 11.09 -7.69
C LEU A 186 -27.37 11.40 -9.11
N ALA A 187 -28.37 10.68 -9.62
CA ALA A 187 -28.93 10.93 -10.95
C ALA A 187 -29.41 12.39 -11.10
N GLN A 188 -30.04 12.93 -10.05
CA GLN A 188 -30.45 14.34 -10.03
C GLN A 188 -29.27 15.31 -9.97
N ALA A 189 -28.20 14.97 -9.25
CA ALA A 189 -26.97 15.77 -9.22
C ALA A 189 -26.28 15.78 -10.58
N CYS A 190 -26.11 14.62 -11.21
CA CYS A 190 -25.55 14.48 -12.56
C CYS A 190 -26.32 15.32 -13.59
N LEU A 191 -27.66 15.24 -13.55
CA LEU A 191 -28.52 16.04 -14.43
C LEU A 191 -28.31 17.55 -14.20
N ARG A 192 -28.27 18.01 -12.95
CA ARG A 192 -28.04 19.44 -12.65
C ARG A 192 -26.69 19.91 -13.15
N GLU A 193 -25.62 19.16 -12.86
CA GLU A 193 -24.25 19.49 -13.32
C GLU A 193 -24.19 19.56 -14.85
N ARG A 194 -24.77 18.59 -15.55
CA ARG A 194 -24.75 18.54 -17.02
C ARG A 194 -25.50 19.70 -17.65
N LEU A 195 -26.67 20.05 -17.12
CA LEU A 195 -27.47 21.18 -17.63
C LEU A 195 -26.83 22.52 -17.29
N ALA A 196 -26.18 22.66 -16.14
CA ALA A 196 -25.46 23.88 -15.76
C ALA A 196 -24.23 24.15 -16.65
N ALA A 197 -23.67 23.11 -17.29
CA ALA A 197 -22.59 23.26 -18.25
C ALA A 197 -23.04 23.73 -19.65
N SER A 198 -24.34 23.80 -19.91
CA SER A 198 -24.89 24.24 -21.20
C SER A 198 -24.98 25.77 -21.27
N GLU A 199 -24.67 26.35 -22.44
CA GLU A 199 -24.87 27.78 -22.70
C GLU A 199 -26.34 28.12 -23.03
N ASP A 200 -27.18 27.13 -23.35
CA ASP A 200 -28.61 27.35 -23.62
C ASP A 200 -29.41 27.34 -22.30
N PRO A 201 -29.92 28.50 -21.83
CA PRO A 201 -30.63 28.60 -20.56
C PRO A 201 -31.93 27.77 -20.53
N ARG A 202 -32.50 27.43 -21.70
CA ARG A 202 -33.71 26.61 -21.80
C ARG A 202 -33.48 25.17 -21.36
N CYS A 203 -32.23 24.70 -21.30
CA CYS A 203 -31.89 23.35 -20.85
C CYS A 203 -32.47 23.05 -19.45
N ALA A 204 -32.54 24.04 -18.57
CA ALA A 204 -33.11 23.91 -17.24
C ALA A 204 -34.60 23.53 -17.25
N ASP A 205 -35.35 23.97 -18.28
CA ASP A 205 -36.78 23.69 -18.43
C ASP A 205 -37.04 22.23 -18.80
N PHE A 206 -36.10 21.59 -19.49
CA PHE A 206 -36.19 20.18 -19.88
C PHE A 206 -35.84 19.20 -18.74
N ARG A 207 -35.35 19.68 -17.59
CA ARG A 207 -34.93 18.83 -16.46
C ARG A 207 -36.00 17.82 -16.04
N ARG A 208 -37.24 18.27 -15.82
CA ARG A 208 -38.34 17.38 -15.41
C ARG A 208 -38.76 16.42 -16.52
N LEU A 209 -38.70 16.86 -17.78
CA LEU A 209 -39.01 16.00 -18.92
C LEU A 209 -38.00 14.85 -19.04
N ILE A 210 -36.71 15.13 -18.82
CA ILE A 210 -35.67 14.10 -18.77
C ILE A 210 -35.91 13.15 -17.59
N GLU A 211 -36.18 13.67 -16.39
CA GLU A 211 -36.48 12.83 -15.21
C GLU A 211 -37.66 11.89 -15.47
N GLU A 212 -38.74 12.38 -16.09
CA GLU A 212 -39.93 11.58 -16.42
C GLU A 212 -39.69 10.57 -17.55
N ALA A 213 -38.87 10.92 -18.55
CA ALA A 213 -38.53 10.03 -19.66
C ALA A 213 -37.62 8.87 -19.24
N VAL A 214 -36.82 9.04 -18.18
CA VAL A 214 -35.92 8.01 -17.67
C VAL A 214 -36.54 7.18 -16.55
N ARG A 215 -37.77 7.43 -16.11
CA ARG A 215 -38.41 6.65 -15.04
C ARG A 215 -38.33 5.13 -15.27
N PRO A 216 -38.00 4.32 -14.24
CA PRO A 216 -38.01 2.86 -14.37
C PRO A 216 -39.40 2.34 -14.74
N ASP A 217 -40.43 2.85 -14.06
CA ASP A 217 -41.82 2.45 -14.28
C ASP A 217 -42.58 3.54 -15.02
N GLY A 218 -43.02 3.22 -16.23
CA GLY A 218 -43.84 4.09 -17.07
C GLY A 218 -43.10 5.36 -17.52
N PRO A 219 -41.99 5.24 -18.29
CA PRO A 219 -41.29 6.39 -18.83
C PRO A 219 -42.22 7.24 -19.70
N ARG A 220 -42.14 8.57 -19.55
CA ARG A 220 -42.96 9.53 -20.30
C ARG A 220 -42.11 10.35 -21.24
N TYR A 221 -42.25 10.07 -22.53
CA TYR A 221 -41.57 10.79 -23.59
C TYR A 221 -42.32 12.06 -23.99
N SER A 222 -41.60 13.06 -24.46
CA SER A 222 -42.12 14.34 -24.94
C SER A 222 -41.48 14.70 -26.26
N ALA A 223 -42.30 15.02 -27.27
CA ALA A 223 -41.82 15.44 -28.58
C ALA A 223 -40.94 16.71 -28.50
N ASP A 224 -41.22 17.61 -27.55
CA ASP A 224 -40.43 18.81 -27.34
C ASP A 224 -39.03 18.48 -26.80
N LEU A 225 -38.94 17.48 -25.91
CA LEU A 225 -37.66 17.01 -25.40
C LEU A 225 -36.85 16.35 -26.53
N ASP A 226 -37.48 15.49 -27.33
CA ASP A 226 -36.82 14.83 -28.46
C ASP A 226 -36.28 15.84 -29.49
N ALA A 227 -37.08 16.87 -29.81
CA ALA A 227 -36.67 17.94 -30.70
C ALA A 227 -35.48 18.76 -30.15
N HIS A 228 -35.43 18.98 -28.83
CA HIS A 228 -34.32 19.68 -28.19
C HIS A 228 -33.04 18.82 -28.16
N MET A 229 -33.15 17.55 -27.76
CA MET A 229 -32.02 16.61 -27.72
C MET A 229 -31.38 16.40 -29.10
N ALA A 230 -32.16 16.48 -30.19
CA ALA A 230 -31.61 16.43 -31.55
C ALA A 230 -30.55 17.53 -31.84
N HIS A 231 -30.52 18.62 -31.06
CA HIS A 231 -29.63 19.76 -31.27
C HIS A 231 -28.80 20.14 -30.04
N CYS A 232 -29.08 19.59 -28.86
CA CYS A 232 -28.40 19.93 -27.61
C CYS A 232 -27.59 18.73 -27.08
N PRO A 233 -26.25 18.71 -27.24
CA PRO A 233 -25.43 17.60 -26.77
C PRO A 233 -25.46 17.43 -25.24
N HIS A 234 -25.68 18.52 -24.48
CA HIS A 234 -25.79 18.46 -23.03
C HIS A 234 -27.04 17.71 -22.56
N CYS A 235 -28.21 17.99 -23.16
CA CYS A 235 -29.45 17.29 -22.81
C CYS A 235 -29.42 15.83 -23.28
N THR A 236 -28.85 15.55 -24.46
CA THR A 236 -28.67 14.17 -24.96
C THR A 236 -27.75 13.37 -24.06
N ALA A 237 -26.60 13.93 -23.68
CA ALA A 237 -25.67 13.28 -22.75
C ALA A 237 -26.32 13.09 -21.36
N ALA A 238 -27.07 14.07 -20.85
CA ALA A 238 -27.77 13.95 -19.59
C ALA A 238 -28.81 12.80 -19.62
N PHE A 239 -29.59 12.71 -20.70
CA PHE A 239 -30.57 11.66 -20.87
C PHE A 239 -29.92 10.27 -20.92
N GLU A 240 -28.89 10.09 -21.74
CA GLU A 240 -28.18 8.80 -21.84
C GLU A 240 -27.47 8.42 -20.53
N GLU A 241 -26.87 9.38 -19.83
CA GLU A 241 -26.20 9.14 -18.54
C GLU A 241 -27.21 8.70 -17.47
N LEU A 242 -28.37 9.37 -17.37
CA LEU A 242 -29.43 8.96 -16.46
C LEU A 242 -30.00 7.58 -16.84
N ARG A 243 -30.11 7.29 -18.14
CA ARG A 243 -30.56 5.98 -18.64
C ARG A 243 -29.58 4.88 -18.28
N ALA A 244 -28.28 5.12 -18.45
CA ALA A 244 -27.22 4.20 -18.07
C ALA A 244 -27.16 3.97 -16.55
N LEU A 245 -27.32 5.03 -15.74
CA LEU A 245 -27.42 4.92 -14.28
C LEU A 245 -28.63 4.09 -13.83
N ARG A 246 -29.74 4.11 -14.59
CA ARG A 246 -30.91 3.28 -14.31
C ARG A 246 -30.69 1.83 -14.73
N ASP A 247 -30.24 1.60 -15.97
CA ASP A 247 -30.20 0.28 -16.59
C ASP A 247 -29.00 -0.55 -16.10
N THR A 248 -27.86 0.11 -15.90
CA THR A 248 -26.58 -0.50 -15.54
C THR A 248 -25.83 0.35 -14.50
N PRO A 249 -26.42 0.58 -13.30
CA PRO A 249 -25.86 1.49 -12.30
C PRO A 249 -24.42 1.15 -11.93
N ARG A 250 -24.13 -0.11 -11.61
CA ARG A 250 -22.79 -0.53 -11.16
C ARG A 250 -21.70 -0.24 -12.19
N GLN A 251 -21.92 -0.64 -13.44
CA GLN A 251 -20.96 -0.40 -14.52
C GLN A 251 -20.78 1.10 -14.80
N THR A 252 -21.89 1.84 -14.91
CA THR A 252 -21.88 3.28 -15.18
C THR A 252 -21.15 4.05 -14.09
N LEU A 253 -21.35 3.67 -12.83
CA LEU A 253 -20.66 4.26 -11.68
C LEU A 253 -19.17 3.92 -11.68
N ALA A 254 -18.80 2.67 -11.94
CA ALA A 254 -17.38 2.29 -11.97
C ALA A 254 -16.63 3.04 -13.08
N GLU A 255 -17.17 3.10 -14.29
CA GLU A 255 -16.58 3.86 -15.40
C GLU A 255 -16.59 5.37 -15.16
N GLY A 256 -17.63 5.89 -14.50
CA GLY A 256 -17.81 7.32 -14.27
C GLY A 256 -17.11 7.88 -13.02
N LEU A 257 -16.73 7.04 -12.06
CA LEU A 257 -16.10 7.43 -10.79
C LEU A 257 -14.64 6.98 -10.66
N LEU A 258 -14.17 6.06 -11.51
CA LEU A 258 -12.77 5.63 -11.54
C LEU A 258 -12.04 6.22 -12.76
N PRO A 259 -10.84 6.80 -12.59
CA PRO A 259 -10.09 7.42 -13.70
C PRO A 259 -9.59 6.43 -14.74
N TRP A 260 -9.41 5.17 -14.34
CA TRP A 260 -8.76 4.15 -15.16
C TRP A 260 -9.50 2.81 -15.02
N ASN A 261 -9.86 2.23 -16.18
CA ASN A 261 -10.31 0.84 -16.30
C ASN A 261 -11.43 0.40 -15.30
N GLY A 262 -12.43 1.26 -15.05
CA GLY A 262 -13.52 0.98 -14.11
C GLY A 262 -14.27 -0.33 -14.39
N ALA A 263 -14.56 -0.65 -15.65
CA ALA A 263 -15.20 -1.92 -16.01
C ALA A 263 -14.30 -3.16 -15.80
N ALA A 264 -12.97 -3.01 -15.86
CA ALA A 264 -12.05 -4.10 -15.56
C ALA A 264 -11.93 -4.33 -14.04
N TYR A 265 -12.03 -3.26 -13.25
CA TYR A 265 -12.06 -3.35 -11.78
C TYR A 265 -13.20 -4.24 -11.28
N LEU A 266 -14.40 -4.09 -11.85
CA LEU A 266 -15.56 -4.92 -11.50
C LEU A 266 -15.41 -6.41 -11.86
N ARG A 267 -14.55 -6.76 -12.82
CA ARG A 267 -14.34 -8.15 -13.27
C ARG A 267 -13.31 -8.91 -12.43
N GLY A 268 -12.45 -8.20 -11.69
CA GLY A 268 -11.34 -8.78 -10.92
C GLY A 268 -11.74 -9.55 -9.66
N GLU A 269 -13.03 -9.58 -9.32
CA GLU A 269 -13.58 -10.25 -8.13
C GLU A 269 -14.26 -11.59 -8.41
N GLU A 270 -14.47 -11.97 -9.68
CA GLU A 270 -14.81 -13.36 -9.98
C GLU A 270 -13.54 -14.22 -9.80
N PRO A 271 -13.56 -15.26 -8.94
CA PRO A 271 -12.55 -16.29 -9.00
C PRO A 271 -12.52 -16.79 -10.44
N ALA A 272 -11.37 -16.70 -11.10
CA ALA A 272 -11.20 -17.26 -12.43
C ALA A 272 -11.78 -18.68 -12.41
N ALA A 273 -12.93 -18.87 -13.07
CA ALA A 273 -13.48 -20.20 -13.25
C ALA A 273 -12.36 -21.03 -13.85
N ALA A 274 -11.96 -22.10 -13.15
CA ALA A 274 -10.95 -23.01 -13.65
C ALA A 274 -11.28 -23.34 -15.11
N PRO A 275 -10.32 -23.31 -16.05
CA PRO A 275 -10.60 -23.63 -17.43
C PRO A 275 -11.28 -24.99 -17.46
N ALA A 276 -12.57 -25.00 -17.80
CA ALA A 276 -13.31 -26.23 -17.95
C ALA A 276 -12.56 -27.07 -18.99
N PRO A 277 -12.36 -28.38 -18.77
CA PRO A 277 -11.74 -29.23 -19.78
C PRO A 277 -12.56 -29.08 -21.08
N PRO A 278 -11.91 -29.05 -22.26
CA PRO A 278 -12.63 -28.86 -23.51
C PRO A 278 -13.64 -30.00 -23.67
N ALA A 279 -14.92 -29.71 -23.45
CA ALA A 279 -15.98 -30.63 -23.78
C ALA A 279 -15.91 -30.86 -25.29
N ALA A 280 -15.72 -32.11 -25.69
CA ALA A 280 -15.75 -32.53 -27.08
C ALA A 280 -17.13 -32.21 -27.66
N ARG A 281 -17.26 -31.03 -28.28
CA ARG A 281 -18.43 -30.67 -29.08
C ARG A 281 -18.34 -31.48 -30.36
N THR A 282 -19.18 -32.50 -30.46
CA THR A 282 -19.46 -33.17 -31.73
C THR A 282 -19.91 -32.12 -32.73
N ALA A 283 -19.05 -31.88 -33.73
CA ALA A 283 -19.32 -30.93 -34.80
C ALA A 283 -20.37 -31.53 -35.75
N TRP A 284 -21.57 -30.96 -35.76
CA TRP A 284 -22.46 -31.04 -36.91
C TRP A 284 -22.35 -29.74 -37.71
N PRO A 285 -22.16 -29.80 -39.04
CA PRO A 285 -21.95 -28.61 -39.84
C PRO A 285 -23.29 -27.90 -40.06
N PRO A 286 -23.42 -26.60 -39.75
CA PRO A 286 -24.60 -25.84 -40.14
C PRO A 286 -24.53 -25.50 -41.64
N ARG A 287 -25.63 -25.76 -42.35
CA ARG A 287 -25.86 -25.31 -43.73
C ARG A 287 -26.04 -23.78 -43.73
N ARG A 288 -25.18 -23.08 -44.48
CA ARG A 288 -25.26 -21.61 -44.69
C ARG A 288 -26.25 -21.29 -45.81
N PRO A 289 -27.21 -20.36 -45.63
CA PRO A 289 -27.74 -19.60 -46.75
C PRO A 289 -26.80 -18.42 -47.03
N VAL A 290 -26.43 -18.27 -48.31
CA VAL A 290 -25.70 -17.11 -48.83
C VAL A 290 -26.69 -15.98 -49.02
N LEU A 291 -26.47 -14.83 -48.37
CA LEU A 291 -27.08 -13.56 -48.76
C LEU A 291 -25.98 -12.58 -49.13
N LEU A 292 -26.12 -12.02 -50.33
CA LEU A 292 -25.17 -11.18 -51.03
C LEU A 292 -25.05 -9.81 -50.36
N ALA A 293 -23.80 -9.37 -50.20
CA ALA A 293 -23.42 -8.02 -49.80
C ALA A 293 -23.84 -7.01 -50.87
N SER A 294 -24.27 -5.82 -50.43
CA SER A 294 -24.35 -4.61 -51.26
C SER A 294 -23.57 -3.49 -50.58
N ALA A 295 -22.79 -2.79 -51.41
CA ALA A 295 -21.72 -1.88 -51.07
C ALA A 295 -22.20 -0.51 -50.58
N ALA A 296 -21.52 0.04 -49.57
CA ALA A 296 -21.27 1.48 -49.39
C ALA A 296 -20.35 1.71 -48.17
N LEU A 297 -19.03 1.79 -48.38
CA LEU A 297 -18.16 2.66 -47.58
C LEU A 297 -16.81 2.83 -48.29
N GLY A 298 -16.68 3.92 -49.03
CA GLY A 298 -15.48 4.26 -49.79
C GLY A 298 -15.13 5.73 -49.62
N VAL A 299 -14.96 6.21 -48.38
CA VAL A 299 -14.27 7.48 -48.07
C VAL A 299 -13.77 7.42 -46.62
N ALA A 300 -12.59 6.84 -46.36
CA ALA A 300 -11.86 7.01 -45.09
C ALA A 300 -10.39 6.54 -45.08
N LEU A 301 -9.86 5.92 -46.16
CA LEU A 301 -8.52 5.31 -46.13
C LEU A 301 -7.51 5.91 -47.13
N THR A 302 -7.86 7.00 -47.80
CA THR A 302 -6.98 7.67 -48.75
C THR A 302 -5.84 8.51 -48.14
N PRO A 303 -5.91 9.10 -46.92
CA PRO A 303 -4.77 9.85 -46.39
C PRO A 303 -3.69 8.94 -45.75
N LEU A 304 -4.02 7.71 -45.35
CA LEU A 304 -3.08 6.80 -44.70
C LEU A 304 -2.15 6.10 -45.70
N LEU A 305 -2.60 5.89 -46.94
CA LEU A 305 -1.83 5.19 -47.98
C LEU A 305 -0.74 6.09 -48.61
N VAL A 306 -0.93 7.42 -48.59
CA VAL A 306 0.06 8.38 -49.13
C VAL A 306 1.24 8.56 -48.17
N PHE A 307 1.02 8.45 -46.85
CA PHE A 307 2.09 8.58 -45.85
C PHE A 307 3.00 7.34 -45.78
N LEU A 308 2.50 6.16 -46.19
CA LEU A 308 3.26 4.90 -46.14
C LEU A 308 4.12 4.64 -47.39
N LEU A 309 4.02 5.47 -48.45
CA LEU A 309 4.68 5.23 -49.73
C LEU A 309 5.71 6.30 -50.16
N THR A 310 6.04 7.27 -49.30
CA THR A 310 7.14 8.21 -49.58
C THR A 310 8.46 7.73 -48.99
N PRO A 311 9.46 7.36 -49.82
CA PRO A 311 10.80 7.07 -49.32
C PRO A 311 11.51 8.35 -48.88
N ALA A 312 12.11 8.34 -47.69
CA ALA A 312 12.93 9.43 -47.17
C ALA A 312 14.23 9.56 -47.98
N HIS A 313 14.49 10.75 -48.53
CA HIS A 313 15.81 11.15 -49.05
C HIS A 313 16.70 11.59 -47.88
N PRO A 314 17.98 11.17 -47.84
CA PRO A 314 18.97 11.77 -46.96
C PRO A 314 19.58 12.96 -47.70
N ASP A 315 19.37 14.17 -47.20
CA ASP A 315 20.21 15.31 -47.58
C ASP A 315 20.79 15.95 -46.32
N ASP A 316 22.11 15.92 -46.27
CA ASP A 316 22.99 16.58 -45.33
C ASP A 316 22.76 18.09 -45.35
N GLN A 317 22.47 18.68 -44.18
CA GLN A 317 23.11 19.95 -43.80
C GLN A 317 22.87 20.25 -42.31
N GLN A 318 23.96 20.16 -41.56
CA GLN A 318 24.12 20.51 -40.17
C GLN A 318 24.23 22.03 -40.00
N PRO A 319 23.39 22.67 -39.16
CA PRO A 319 23.73 23.95 -38.55
C PRO A 319 24.32 23.69 -37.17
N THR A 320 25.60 24.01 -37.03
CA THR A 320 26.37 24.02 -35.80
C THR A 320 25.70 24.95 -34.77
N ALA A 321 25.00 24.39 -33.78
CA ALA A 321 24.54 25.13 -32.61
C ALA A 321 25.64 25.12 -31.54
N ALA A 322 26.18 26.30 -31.28
CA ALA A 322 27.25 26.54 -30.31
C ALA A 322 26.84 26.13 -28.89
N THR A 323 27.67 25.31 -28.26
CA THR A 323 27.62 25.00 -26.84
C THR A 323 27.99 26.26 -26.04
N PRO A 324 27.15 26.77 -25.11
CA PRO A 324 27.59 27.80 -24.19
C PRO A 324 28.55 27.18 -23.16
N THR A 325 29.79 27.65 -23.21
CA THR A 325 30.88 27.35 -22.27
C THR A 325 30.52 27.90 -20.87
N PRO A 326 30.63 27.13 -19.78
CA PRO A 326 30.58 27.72 -18.44
C PRO A 326 31.87 28.50 -18.14
N PRO A 327 31.81 29.62 -17.38
CA PRO A 327 32.99 30.40 -17.05
C PRO A 327 33.96 29.63 -16.14
N PRO A 328 35.28 29.84 -16.26
CA PRO A 328 36.25 29.19 -15.40
C PRO A 328 36.21 29.80 -13.99
N VAL A 329 35.83 29.00 -13.00
CA VAL A 329 36.02 29.36 -11.58
C VAL A 329 37.46 29.01 -11.22
N THR A 330 38.28 30.04 -11.09
CA THR A 330 39.65 29.95 -10.56
C THR A 330 39.67 30.58 -9.17
N VAL A 331 40.72 30.29 -8.41
CA VAL A 331 41.16 30.89 -7.12
C VAL A 331 40.45 30.31 -5.86
N THR A 332 41.10 29.86 -4.79
CA THR A 332 42.50 29.96 -4.35
C THR A 332 42.81 28.85 -3.33
N ALA A 333 43.93 28.15 -3.48
CA ALA A 333 44.51 27.34 -2.43
C ALA A 333 45.34 28.23 -1.48
N THR A 334 45.11 28.14 -0.17
CA THR A 334 46.01 28.71 0.84
C THR A 334 46.58 27.56 1.66
N VAL A 335 47.82 27.19 1.35
CA VAL A 335 48.73 26.39 2.17
C VAL A 335 49.67 27.37 2.87
N SER A 336 49.98 27.16 4.16
CA SER A 336 51.20 27.56 4.91
C SER A 336 50.87 27.73 6.40
N VAL A 337 51.64 27.31 7.42
CA VAL A 337 53.00 26.77 7.58
C VAL A 337 53.09 26.13 8.99
N THR A 338 53.85 25.03 9.10
CA THR A 338 54.37 24.38 10.32
C THR A 338 55.70 25.02 10.77
N PRO A 339 56.06 24.99 12.05
CA PRO A 339 57.34 24.35 12.45
C PRO A 339 57.14 23.49 13.74
N SER A 340 57.50 22.20 13.87
CA SER A 340 58.82 21.50 13.91
C SER A 340 59.85 22.09 14.89
N PRO A 341 60.80 21.33 15.52
CA PRO A 341 60.88 19.86 15.78
C PRO A 341 61.54 19.41 17.15
N SER A 342 61.41 18.10 17.46
CA SER A 342 62.41 17.13 18.04
C SER A 342 63.07 17.34 19.44
N PRO A 343 63.76 16.33 20.08
CA PRO A 343 64.13 14.96 19.65
C PRO A 343 63.93 13.78 20.67
N THR A 344 64.13 12.57 20.13
CA THR A 344 64.43 11.19 20.66
C THR A 344 65.68 11.17 21.61
N PRO A 345 66.15 10.09 22.33
CA PRO A 345 66.06 8.64 22.00
C PRO A 345 66.01 7.54 23.10
N SER A 346 65.47 6.36 22.70
CA SER A 346 65.88 4.93 22.85
C SER A 346 66.57 4.37 24.16
N PRO A 347 67.09 3.12 24.21
CA PRO A 347 66.41 1.84 24.57
C PRO A 347 67.15 1.00 25.66
N THR A 348 66.62 -0.13 26.17
CA THR A 348 67.37 -1.29 26.78
C THR A 348 66.40 -2.49 26.96
N LYS A 349 66.46 -3.60 26.20
CA LYS A 349 67.24 -4.86 26.30
C LYS A 349 67.09 -5.72 27.58
N SER A 350 66.37 -6.86 27.42
CA SER A 350 66.68 -8.25 27.88
C SER A 350 66.68 -8.60 29.39
N PRO A 351 66.72 -9.90 29.79
CA PRO A 351 66.00 -11.09 29.30
C PRO A 351 65.49 -12.04 30.45
N SER A 352 64.75 -13.09 30.05
CA SER A 352 64.76 -14.49 30.55
C SER A 352 64.97 -14.78 32.05
N ASN A 353 64.08 -15.59 32.65
CA ASN A 353 64.45 -16.90 33.20
C ASN A 353 63.24 -17.76 33.60
N SER A 354 63.17 -18.93 32.97
CA SER A 354 62.59 -20.16 33.54
C SER A 354 63.47 -20.63 34.70
N PRO A 355 62.95 -21.42 35.67
CA PRO A 355 63.07 -22.87 35.49
C PRO A 355 61.92 -23.70 36.05
N SER A 356 61.67 -24.83 35.40
CA SER A 356 61.24 -26.08 36.06
C SER A 356 62.49 -26.94 36.25
N PRO A 357 62.63 -27.76 37.31
CA PRO A 357 62.33 -29.21 37.14
C PRO A 357 61.89 -30.00 38.40
N THR A 358 60.86 -30.86 38.21
CA THR A 358 60.81 -32.32 38.54
C THR A 358 60.82 -32.81 40.02
N PRO A 359 60.68 -34.12 40.34
CA PRO A 359 59.44 -34.85 40.66
C PRO A 359 59.41 -35.54 42.05
N ALA A 360 58.23 -36.03 42.48
CA ALA A 360 58.15 -37.16 43.41
C ALA A 360 56.92 -38.03 43.13
N SER A 361 57.12 -39.34 43.28
CA SER A 361 56.35 -40.43 42.73
C SER A 361 55.53 -41.18 43.80
N ALA A 362 54.45 -41.83 43.33
CA ALA A 362 53.80 -43.04 43.84
C ALA A 362 52.92 -42.99 45.11
N ARG A 363 51.63 -43.29 44.95
CA ARG A 363 51.04 -44.62 45.29
C ARG A 363 49.60 -44.77 44.72
N PRO A 364 49.19 -45.97 44.26
CA PRO A 364 47.86 -46.18 43.69
C PRO A 364 46.85 -46.61 44.76
N SER A 365 45.65 -46.03 44.72
CA SER A 365 44.48 -46.55 45.45
C SER A 365 43.34 -46.79 44.47
N THR A 366 42.96 -48.05 44.39
CA THR A 366 41.84 -48.61 43.65
C THR A 366 40.51 -48.18 44.28
N HIS A 367 39.71 -47.39 43.57
CA HIS A 367 38.30 -47.19 43.87
C HIS A 367 37.42 -47.35 42.61
N PRO A 368 36.23 -47.94 42.73
CA PRO A 368 35.38 -48.34 41.60
C PRO A 368 34.73 -47.13 40.92
N PRO A 369 34.25 -47.26 39.67
CA PRO A 369 33.80 -46.13 38.88
C PRO A 369 32.46 -45.60 39.42
N HIS A 370 32.49 -44.42 40.02
CA HIS A 370 31.28 -43.61 40.19
C HIS A 370 30.88 -43.06 38.82
N THR A 371 29.69 -43.46 38.39
CA THR A 371 28.93 -42.97 37.24
C THR A 371 29.00 -41.45 37.17
N ARG A 372 29.57 -40.93 36.07
CA ARG A 372 29.56 -39.50 35.76
C ARG A 372 28.11 -39.05 35.63
N ARG A 373 27.69 -38.16 36.52
CA ARG A 373 26.50 -37.33 36.35
C ARG A 373 26.68 -36.53 35.05
N PRO A 374 25.71 -36.53 34.12
CA PRO A 374 25.82 -35.69 32.94
C PRO A 374 25.94 -34.23 33.38
N THR A 375 26.95 -33.55 32.86
CA THR A 375 27.09 -32.10 32.92
C THR A 375 25.78 -31.49 32.40
N PRO A 376 25.12 -30.58 33.15
CA PRO A 376 23.95 -29.90 32.60
C PRO A 376 24.37 -29.14 31.35
N GLU A 377 23.69 -29.45 30.26
CA GLU A 377 23.72 -28.69 29.00
C GLU A 377 23.46 -27.21 29.33
N PRO A 378 24.23 -26.26 28.76
CA PRO A 378 24.05 -24.85 29.07
C PRO A 378 22.61 -24.46 28.71
N THR A 379 21.87 -24.01 29.72
CA THR A 379 20.56 -23.40 29.54
C THR A 379 20.68 -22.31 28.47
N PRO A 380 19.82 -22.29 27.43
CA PRO A 380 19.92 -21.30 26.37
C PRO A 380 19.90 -19.91 27.00
N SER A 381 21.01 -19.19 26.87
CA SER A 381 21.16 -17.85 27.41
C SER A 381 20.09 -16.98 26.77
N PHE A 382 19.16 -16.54 27.61
CA PHE A 382 18.15 -15.56 27.26
C PHE A 382 18.83 -14.19 27.21
N ALA A 383 19.77 -14.03 26.28
CA ALA A 383 20.40 -12.76 26.03
C ALA A 383 19.44 -11.95 25.13
N PRO A 384 18.94 -10.78 25.57
CA PRO A 384 18.32 -9.83 24.64
C PRO A 384 19.30 -9.53 23.49
N PRO A 385 18.82 -9.13 22.29
CA PRO A 385 19.69 -8.70 21.19
C PRO A 385 20.80 -7.79 21.71
N GLY A 386 22.03 -8.31 21.67
CA GLY A 386 23.18 -7.72 22.38
C GLY A 386 24.00 -6.77 21.50
N THR A 387 25.17 -6.37 22.02
CA THR A 387 26.12 -5.46 21.36
C THR A 387 26.96 -6.11 20.25
N SER A 388 26.82 -7.42 20.03
CA SER A 388 27.42 -8.16 18.90
C SER A 388 26.34 -8.61 17.94
N PHE A 389 26.65 -8.63 16.64
CA PHE A 389 25.73 -9.16 15.62
C PHE A 389 25.35 -10.61 15.88
N ALA A 390 24.06 -10.87 16.06
CA ALA A 390 23.51 -12.20 16.30
C ALA A 390 22.19 -12.37 15.54
N GLN A 391 21.77 -13.62 15.35
CA GLN A 391 20.39 -13.87 14.94
C GLN A 391 19.42 -13.42 16.03
N VAL A 392 18.27 -12.88 15.61
CA VAL A 392 17.17 -12.51 16.49
C VAL A 392 16.04 -13.51 16.24
N VAL A 393 15.88 -14.45 17.17
CA VAL A 393 15.05 -15.66 17.01
C VAL A 393 13.78 -15.54 17.82
N ASN A 394 12.63 -15.72 17.18
CA ASN A 394 11.34 -15.68 17.83
C ASN A 394 11.10 -16.92 18.72
N LEU A 395 10.63 -16.73 19.95
CA LEU A 395 10.46 -17.82 20.91
C LEU A 395 9.21 -18.68 20.72
N ALA A 396 8.25 -18.25 19.91
CA ALA A 396 7.08 -19.05 19.56
C ALA A 396 7.31 -19.86 18.28
N THR A 397 7.93 -19.25 17.27
CA THR A 397 8.06 -19.87 15.93
C THR A 397 9.42 -20.49 15.66
N GLY A 398 10.47 -20.14 16.43
CA GLY A 398 11.85 -20.56 16.16
C GLY A 398 12.43 -19.97 14.86
N ARG A 399 11.78 -18.95 14.30
CA ARG A 399 12.19 -18.29 13.05
C ARG A 399 13.00 -17.05 13.34
N CYS A 400 13.90 -16.72 12.42
CA CYS A 400 14.80 -15.57 12.52
C CYS A 400 14.18 -14.33 11.87
N LEU A 401 14.45 -13.17 12.47
CA LEU A 401 14.19 -11.87 11.88
C LEU A 401 15.13 -11.66 10.68
N ASP A 402 14.57 -11.40 9.49
CA ASP A 402 15.32 -11.36 8.23
C ASP A 402 14.87 -10.17 7.36
N ILE A 403 15.76 -9.68 6.50
CA ILE A 403 15.42 -8.67 5.49
C ILE A 403 14.88 -9.42 4.26
N ARG A 404 13.67 -9.07 3.83
CA ARG A 404 12.99 -9.76 2.73
C ARG A 404 13.86 -9.74 1.48
N ASP A 405 14.11 -10.93 0.94
CA ASP A 405 14.87 -11.15 -0.30
C ASP A 405 16.30 -10.56 -0.28
N GLY A 406 16.81 -10.13 0.88
CA GLY A 406 18.09 -9.44 1.03
C GLY A 406 18.17 -8.06 0.36
N ASP A 407 17.03 -7.46 0.00
CA ASP A 407 16.97 -6.13 -0.61
C ASP A 407 17.21 -5.03 0.45
N LEU A 408 18.27 -4.25 0.28
CA LEU A 408 18.65 -3.15 1.17
C LEU A 408 18.03 -1.81 0.76
N SER A 409 16.99 -1.81 -0.07
CA SER A 409 16.22 -0.59 -0.36
C SER A 409 15.58 -0.04 0.92
N PRO A 410 15.70 1.27 1.22
CA PRO A 410 15.02 1.89 2.34
C PRO A 410 13.53 1.57 2.33
N GLY A 411 13.02 1.14 3.47
CA GLY A 411 11.63 0.74 3.65
C GLY A 411 11.33 -0.70 3.24
N ASN A 412 12.30 -1.51 2.79
CA ASN A 412 12.06 -2.94 2.53
C ASN A 412 11.63 -3.68 3.80
N ASP A 413 10.83 -4.74 3.62
CA ASP A 413 10.22 -5.52 4.69
C ASP A 413 11.26 -6.29 5.52
N VAL A 414 11.03 -6.28 6.83
CA VAL A 414 11.58 -7.28 7.73
C VAL A 414 10.52 -8.37 7.96
N VAL A 415 10.96 -9.62 7.85
CA VAL A 415 10.12 -10.83 7.82
C VAL A 415 10.63 -11.88 8.81
N THR A 416 9.89 -12.97 8.96
CA THR A 416 10.38 -14.19 9.62
C THR A 416 10.79 -15.26 8.61
N ALA A 417 12.04 -15.70 8.68
CA ALA A 417 12.63 -16.72 7.81
C ALA A 417 13.13 -17.94 8.62
N PRO A 418 13.33 -19.12 8.00
CA PRO A 418 14.15 -20.16 8.62
C PRO A 418 15.54 -19.59 8.93
N CYS A 419 16.07 -19.92 10.10
CA CYS A 419 17.36 -19.40 10.52
C CYS A 419 18.50 -19.92 9.65
N SER A 420 19.39 -19.03 9.23
CA SER A 420 20.55 -19.28 8.38
C SER A 420 21.71 -18.34 8.72
N SER A 421 22.92 -18.62 8.24
CA SER A 421 24.08 -17.75 8.49
C SER A 421 24.11 -16.46 7.66
N ALA A 422 23.01 -16.10 6.98
CA ALA A 422 22.95 -14.92 6.14
C ALA A 422 23.11 -13.63 6.97
N ASP A 423 23.85 -12.65 6.44
CA ASP A 423 24.07 -11.37 7.12
C ASP A 423 22.78 -10.55 7.29
N THR A 424 21.78 -10.79 6.43
CA THR A 424 20.43 -10.20 6.53
C THR A 424 19.64 -10.67 7.75
N GLN A 425 20.06 -11.77 8.39
CA GLN A 425 19.47 -12.29 9.63
C GLN A 425 20.27 -11.90 10.87
N ARG A 426 21.33 -11.09 10.72
CA ARG A 426 22.21 -10.69 11.80
C ARG A 426 21.84 -9.28 12.22
N TRP A 427 21.60 -9.09 13.52
CA TRP A 427 21.23 -7.81 14.09
C TRP A 427 22.08 -7.51 15.31
N ARG A 428 22.40 -6.24 15.51
CA ARG A 428 23.11 -5.74 16.70
C ARG A 428 22.32 -4.59 17.30
N PHE A 429 22.04 -4.64 18.59
CA PHE A 429 21.45 -3.51 19.27
C PHE A 429 22.53 -2.54 19.72
N ASP A 430 22.41 -1.29 19.27
CA ASP A 430 23.22 -0.17 19.71
C ASP A 430 22.49 0.50 20.88
N THR A 431 22.95 0.25 22.10
CA THR A 431 22.32 0.77 23.32
C THR A 431 22.48 2.27 23.50
N TYR A 432 23.42 2.91 22.80
CA TYR A 432 23.62 4.36 22.88
C TYR A 432 22.59 5.09 22.04
N LEU A 433 22.36 4.62 20.82
CA LEU A 433 21.37 5.22 19.92
C LEU A 433 19.96 4.63 20.08
N GLY A 434 19.84 3.46 20.71
CA GLY A 434 18.60 2.71 20.84
C GLY A 434 18.16 2.07 19.53
N VAL A 435 19.06 1.65 18.64
CA VAL A 435 18.71 1.15 17.30
C VAL A 435 19.17 -0.30 17.09
N LEU A 436 18.40 -1.12 16.35
CA LEU A 436 18.85 -2.44 15.90
C LEU A 436 19.49 -2.32 14.50
N ARG A 437 20.81 -2.40 14.40
CA ARG A 437 21.56 -2.35 13.13
C ARG A 437 21.55 -3.70 12.41
N SER A 438 21.42 -3.66 11.09
CA SER A 438 21.55 -4.82 10.21
C SER A 438 23.01 -5.24 10.06
N GLY A 439 23.26 -6.54 10.00
CA GLY A 439 24.57 -7.11 9.72
C GLY A 439 24.91 -7.17 8.23
N ALA A 440 23.91 -7.03 7.35
CA ALA A 440 24.12 -6.94 5.91
C ALA A 440 24.72 -5.59 5.48
N ASP A 441 24.31 -4.51 6.16
CA ASP A 441 24.89 -3.17 6.04
C ASP A 441 24.51 -2.39 7.31
N ASP A 442 25.50 -1.94 8.08
CA ASP A 442 25.29 -1.34 9.41
C ASP A 442 24.79 0.11 9.35
N ARG A 443 24.67 0.69 8.15
CA ARG A 443 23.94 1.94 7.88
C ARG A 443 22.44 1.75 7.94
N PHE A 444 21.93 0.52 7.88
CA PHE A 444 20.50 0.23 7.99
C PHE A 444 20.13 -0.26 9.37
N CYS A 445 19.03 0.28 9.88
CA CYS A 445 18.45 -0.02 11.17
C CYS A 445 17.06 -0.61 10.98
N LEU A 446 16.64 -1.41 11.96
CA LEU A 446 15.24 -1.78 12.12
C LEU A 446 14.42 -0.50 12.22
N ASP A 447 13.31 -0.48 11.50
CA ASP A 447 12.42 0.66 11.40
C ASP A 447 11.01 0.19 11.74
N SER A 448 10.45 0.74 12.81
CA SER A 448 9.01 0.77 12.96
C SER A 448 8.54 1.81 11.98
N ARG A 449 7.80 1.41 10.95
CA ARG A 449 7.48 2.35 9.87
C ARG A 449 6.58 3.53 10.31
N GLY A 450 6.33 3.67 11.60
CA GLY A 450 5.56 4.72 12.23
C GLY A 450 4.07 4.39 12.29
N SER A 451 3.28 5.37 12.72
CA SER A 451 1.82 5.24 12.83
C SER A 451 1.11 5.06 11.49
N THR A 452 1.77 5.33 10.35
CA THR A 452 1.16 5.37 9.01
C THR A 452 1.63 4.28 8.04
N ASP A 453 2.64 3.49 8.37
CA ASP A 453 3.20 2.43 7.53
C ASP A 453 3.13 1.06 8.25
N ARG A 454 2.99 -0.02 7.49
CA ARG A 454 2.64 -1.33 8.06
C ARG A 454 3.91 -2.07 8.43
N GLY A 455 3.95 -2.72 9.59
CA GLY A 455 4.97 -3.69 9.91
C GLY A 455 6.31 -3.10 10.31
N VAL A 456 7.34 -3.93 10.18
CA VAL A 456 8.72 -3.60 10.51
C VAL A 456 9.53 -3.67 9.23
N GLY A 457 10.36 -2.66 9.00
CA GLY A 457 11.22 -2.59 7.83
C GLY A 457 12.66 -2.28 8.21
N ILE A 458 13.43 -1.92 7.20
CA ILE A 458 14.74 -1.30 7.37
C ILE A 458 14.71 0.14 6.91
N TRP A 459 15.46 1.00 7.57
CA TRP A 459 15.67 2.39 7.15
C TRP A 459 17.08 2.85 7.51
N GLU A 460 17.54 3.96 6.93
CA GLU A 460 18.85 4.52 7.25
C GLU A 460 18.94 4.91 8.73
N CYS A 461 19.93 4.37 9.44
CA CYS A 461 20.17 4.60 10.86
C CYS A 461 20.36 6.09 11.20
N ASP A 462 20.90 6.88 10.27
CA ASP A 462 21.10 8.33 10.46
C ASP A 462 19.78 9.09 10.66
N SER A 463 18.66 8.49 10.27
CA SER A 463 17.32 9.03 10.54
C SER A 463 17.02 9.17 12.04
N VAL A 464 17.80 8.52 12.92
CA VAL A 464 17.75 8.71 14.37
C VAL A 464 17.90 10.20 14.77
N TYR A 465 18.61 10.99 13.98
CA TYR A 465 18.82 12.42 14.22
C TYR A 465 17.78 13.33 13.55
N GLY A 466 16.85 12.77 12.76
CA GLY A 466 15.80 13.51 12.07
C GLY A 466 14.46 13.50 12.81
N ASP A 467 13.47 14.16 12.22
CA ASP A 467 12.11 14.30 12.77
C ASP A 467 11.40 12.95 12.99
N ASN A 468 11.81 11.91 12.27
CA ASN A 468 11.27 10.55 12.38
C ASN A 468 12.17 9.62 13.21
N GLY A 469 13.10 10.14 14.01
CA GLY A 469 14.08 9.32 14.71
C GLY A 469 13.48 8.31 15.68
N GLU A 470 12.26 8.54 16.19
CA GLU A 470 11.55 7.58 17.03
C GLU A 470 11.13 6.29 16.29
N ASN A 471 11.04 6.33 14.95
CA ASN A 471 10.70 5.16 14.14
C ASN A 471 11.81 4.10 14.15
N VAL A 472 13.07 4.53 14.17
CA VAL A 472 14.24 3.63 14.17
C VAL A 472 14.74 3.30 15.58
N ARG A 473 14.16 3.92 16.62
CA ARG A 473 14.51 3.65 18.01
C ARG A 473 13.62 2.58 18.62
N PHE A 474 14.25 1.68 19.36
CA PHE A 474 13.63 0.55 20.02
C PHE A 474 14.20 0.38 21.42
N THR A 475 13.31 0.07 22.34
CA THR A 475 13.62 -0.45 23.67
C THR A 475 13.56 -1.97 23.65
N ILE A 476 14.63 -2.62 24.13
CA ILE A 476 14.66 -4.08 24.31
C ILE A 476 14.41 -4.42 25.77
N GLY A 477 13.28 -5.08 26.04
CA GLY A 477 12.92 -5.55 27.37
C GLY A 477 13.80 -6.71 27.85
N PRO A 478 13.97 -6.89 29.18
CA PRO A 478 14.73 -8.01 29.74
C PRO A 478 14.13 -9.38 29.41
N ASP A 479 12.85 -9.39 29.01
CA ASP A 479 12.10 -10.56 28.59
C ASP A 479 12.13 -10.80 27.06
N GLY A 480 12.99 -10.07 26.34
CA GLY A 480 13.22 -10.23 24.91
C GLY A 480 12.19 -9.53 24.03
N THR A 481 11.32 -8.70 24.61
CA THR A 481 10.42 -7.85 23.83
C THR A 481 11.21 -6.75 23.13
N ILE A 482 10.96 -6.57 21.83
CA ILE A 482 11.55 -5.47 21.04
C ILE A 482 10.41 -4.48 20.80
N ARG A 483 10.50 -3.30 21.41
CA ARG A 483 9.39 -2.32 21.47
C ARG A 483 9.86 -1.02 20.82
N PRO A 484 9.20 -0.50 19.79
CA PRO A 484 9.59 0.77 19.20
C PRO A 484 9.28 1.93 20.16
N ASP A 485 10.15 2.93 20.21
CA ASP A 485 9.99 4.03 21.17
C ASP A 485 8.74 4.87 20.85
N ILE A 486 8.41 5.05 19.56
CA ILE A 486 7.19 5.73 19.10
C ILE A 486 5.88 5.02 19.52
N ALA A 487 5.95 3.73 19.83
CA ALA A 487 4.79 2.90 20.19
C ALA A 487 5.16 1.90 21.29
N ILE A 488 5.65 2.42 22.41
CA ILE A 488 6.24 1.59 23.47
C ILE A 488 5.27 0.52 23.97
N GLU A 489 3.95 0.72 23.96
CA GLU A 489 2.94 -0.29 24.34
C GLU A 489 2.74 -1.43 23.33
N THR A 490 3.60 -1.53 22.32
CA THR A 490 3.59 -2.60 21.31
C THR A 490 4.93 -3.34 21.26
N ALA A 491 4.92 -4.56 20.71
CA ALA A 491 6.12 -5.36 20.47
C ALA A 491 6.18 -5.89 19.03
N VAL A 492 7.40 -6.00 18.50
CA VAL A 492 7.70 -6.72 17.26
C VAL A 492 7.22 -8.17 17.41
N THR A 493 6.33 -8.60 16.53
CA THR A 493 5.59 -9.86 16.63
C THR A 493 5.46 -10.49 15.24
N PRO A 494 5.66 -11.81 15.08
CA PRO A 494 5.34 -12.49 13.83
C PRO A 494 3.86 -12.34 13.45
N ASP A 495 3.60 -12.09 12.18
CA ASP A 495 2.26 -11.85 11.65
C ASP A 495 2.03 -12.65 10.36
N GLY A 496 0.98 -13.47 10.36
CA GLY A 496 0.73 -14.44 9.30
C GLY A 496 1.88 -15.44 9.12
N ARG A 497 2.14 -15.82 7.87
CA ARG A 497 3.11 -16.90 7.55
C ARG A 497 4.57 -16.44 7.61
N TYR A 498 4.84 -15.20 7.23
CA TYR A 498 6.20 -14.65 7.09
C TYR A 498 6.32 -13.21 7.56
N GLY A 499 5.21 -12.52 7.85
CA GLY A 499 5.24 -11.10 8.19
C GLY A 499 5.77 -10.85 9.61
N VAL A 500 6.11 -9.60 9.85
CA VAL A 500 6.40 -9.06 11.18
C VAL A 500 5.61 -7.77 11.32
N SER A 501 4.89 -7.62 12.42
CA SER A 501 4.16 -6.41 12.76
C SER A 501 4.37 -6.02 14.22
N LEU A 502 4.06 -4.76 14.53
CA LEU A 502 3.93 -4.33 15.91
C LEU A 502 2.56 -4.78 16.41
N GLN A 503 2.48 -5.38 17.60
CA GLN A 503 1.21 -5.79 18.21
C GLN A 503 1.16 -5.29 19.65
N PRO A 504 -0.03 -4.92 20.19
CA PRO A 504 -0.16 -4.54 21.59
C PRO A 504 0.43 -5.59 22.53
N LEU A 505 1.08 -5.16 23.61
CA LEU A 505 1.72 -6.09 24.55
C LEU A 505 0.70 -7.07 25.14
N ASP A 506 0.95 -8.37 24.94
CA ASP A 506 0.10 -9.46 25.42
C ASP A 506 0.86 -10.48 26.30
N GLY A 507 2.18 -10.28 26.45
CA GLY A 507 3.06 -11.13 27.25
C GLY A 507 3.32 -12.52 26.65
N SER A 508 2.81 -12.80 25.45
CA SER A 508 2.93 -14.09 24.78
C SER A 508 4.38 -14.41 24.38
N ARG A 509 4.64 -15.69 24.08
CA ARG A 509 5.94 -16.09 23.52
C ARG A 509 6.18 -15.54 22.11
N ALA A 510 5.12 -15.14 21.40
CA ALA A 510 5.25 -14.59 20.05
C ALA A 510 5.89 -13.20 20.06
N GLN A 511 5.78 -12.45 21.17
CA GLN A 511 6.38 -11.12 21.33
C GLN A 511 7.81 -11.15 21.86
N ARG A 512 8.35 -12.34 22.14
CA ARG A 512 9.66 -12.51 22.76
C ARG A 512 10.68 -13.01 21.75
N TRP A 513 11.84 -12.37 21.74
CA TRP A 513 12.95 -12.67 20.85
C TRP A 513 14.22 -12.88 21.67
N ARG A 514 15.04 -13.84 21.25
CA ARG A 514 16.36 -14.09 21.84
C ARG A 514 17.46 -13.81 20.83
N ALA A 515 18.61 -13.36 21.32
CA ALA A 515 19.83 -13.33 20.54
C ALA A 515 20.46 -14.73 20.47
N GLY A 516 21.09 -15.05 19.33
CA GLY A 516 21.95 -16.22 19.19
C GLY A 516 21.43 -17.23 18.17
N ALA A 517 22.17 -18.32 18.01
CA ALA A 517 21.91 -19.31 16.96
C ALA A 517 20.47 -19.85 17.03
N GLY A 518 19.80 -19.86 15.88
CA GLY A 518 18.46 -20.39 15.63
C GLY A 518 18.32 -21.87 15.92
#